data_AF-A0A931KTD0-F1
#
_entry.id   AF-A0A931KTD0-F1
#
_cell.length_a   1.000
_cell.length_b   1.000
_cell.length_c   1.000
_cell.angle_alpha   90.00
_cell.angle_beta   90.00
_cell.angle_gamma   90.00
#
_symmetry.space_group_name_H-M   'P 1'
#
loop_
_entity.id
_entity.type
_entity.pdbx_description
1 polymer ?
#
loop_
_entity_poly.entity_id
_entity_poly.type
_entity_poly.pdbx_seq_one_letter_code
_entity_poly.pdbx_strand_id
1 'polypeptide(L)' 'MSGSKFYYGHMDTDLVHAGAHVRRGQVIGLMGDTGSPGAVHLHFEYWASGGESAAVDPAPLLRRLC' A
#
# COMPACT_ATOMS: atom_id res chain seq x y z
N MET A 1 -10.78 9.16 -15.56
CA MET A 1 -10.90 8.32 -14.35
C MET A 1 -9.49 7.97 -13.91
N SER A 2 -9.11 8.21 -12.65
CA SER A 2 -7.82 7.71 -12.14
C SER A 2 -7.87 6.18 -12.12
N GLY A 3 -6.76 5.52 -12.47
CA GLY A 3 -6.62 4.09 -12.20
C GLY A 3 -6.67 3.79 -10.70
N SER A 4 -6.84 2.52 -10.35
CA SER A 4 -6.81 2.06 -8.96
C SER A 4 -5.47 2.42 -8.29
N LYS A 5 -5.48 2.69 -6.99
CA LYS A 5 -4.27 2.94 -6.20
C LYS A 5 -4.13 1.95 -5.06
N PHE A 6 -2.89 1.76 -4.63
CA PHE A 6 -2.53 0.98 -3.46
C PHE A 6 -1.81 1.90 -2.49
N TYR A 7 -2.15 1.77 -1.21
CA TYR A 7 -1.50 2.52 -0.13
C TYR A 7 -0.80 1.54 0.82
N TYR A 8 0.39 1.93 1.27
CA TYR A 8 1.22 1.19 2.21
C TYR A 8 1.63 2.17 3.31
N GLY A 9 1.22 1.90 4.55
CA GLY A 9 1.47 2.75 5.72
C GLY A 9 2.35 2.07 6.77
N HIS A 10 2.69 2.83 7.80
CA HIS A 10 3.57 2.43 8.90
C HIS A 10 4.96 1.97 8.47
N MET A 11 5.52 2.59 7.42
CA MET A 11 6.85 2.25 6.93
C MET A 11 7.94 2.73 7.92
N ASP A 12 9.00 1.94 8.05
CA ASP A 12 10.25 2.36 8.69
C ASP A 12 11.14 3.09 7.68
N THR A 13 11.24 2.50 6.47
CA THR A 13 12.07 3.02 5.39
C THR A 13 11.33 2.94 4.06
N ASP A 14 11.27 4.05 3.34
CA ASP A 14 10.85 4.09 1.94
C ASP A 14 12.05 3.86 1.02
N LEU A 15 11.95 2.92 0.09
CA LEU A 15 13.02 2.59 -0.89
C LEU A 15 12.72 3.12 -2.29
N VAL A 16 11.58 3.80 -2.45
CA VAL A 16 11.15 4.47 -3.67
C VAL A 16 10.79 5.92 -3.37
N HIS A 17 10.68 6.75 -4.41
CA HIS A 17 10.31 8.15 -4.29
C HIS A 17 9.09 8.47 -5.17
N ALA A 18 8.46 9.61 -4.92
CA ALA A 18 7.33 10.08 -5.72
C ALA A 18 7.72 10.19 -7.21
N GLY A 19 6.90 9.60 -8.08
CA GLY A 19 7.16 9.53 -9.52
C GLY A 19 7.97 8.32 -9.97
N ALA A 20 8.51 7.50 -9.05
CA ALA A 20 9.18 6.27 -9.42
C ALA A 20 8.21 5.26 -10.06
N HIS A 21 8.62 4.66 -11.17
CA HIS A 21 7.93 3.52 -11.76
C HIS A 21 8.34 2.24 -11.04
N VAL A 22 7.35 1.47 -10.59
CA VAL A 22 7.56 0.19 -9.91
C VAL A 22 6.85 -0.94 -10.66
N ARG A 23 7.30 -2.17 -10.44
CA ARG A 23 6.68 -3.39 -11.01
C ARG A 23 6.24 -4.35 -9.90
N ARG A 24 5.28 -5.24 -10.21
CA ARG A 24 4.83 -6.29 -9.29
C ARG A 24 6.03 -7.09 -8.78
N GLY A 25 6.10 -7.29 -7.45
CA GLY A 25 7.17 -8.03 -6.78
C GLY A 25 8.44 -7.20 -6.48
N GLN A 26 8.49 -5.92 -6.89
CA GLN A 26 9.56 -5.02 -6.47
C GLN A 26 9.41 -4.65 -5.00
N VAL A 27 10.50 -4.73 -4.24
CA VAL A 27 10.55 -4.20 -2.87
C VAL A 27 10.53 -2.67 -2.94
N ILE A 28 9.56 -2.05 -2.27
CA ILE A 28 9.34 -0.59 -2.28
C ILE A 28 9.62 0.08 -0.93
N GLY A 29 9.79 -0.70 0.14
CA GLY A 29 10.06 -0.19 1.49
C GLY A 29 10.15 -1.32 2.52
N LEU A 30 10.44 -0.94 3.76
CA LEU A 30 10.52 -1.81 4.92
C LEU A 30 9.40 -1.46 5.90
N MET A 31 8.70 -2.48 6.41
CA MET A 31 7.65 -2.29 7.42
C MET A 31 8.25 -1.76 8.72
N GLY A 32 7.51 -0.90 9.38
CA GLY A 32 7.85 -0.32 10.68
C GLY A 32 6.63 -0.20 11.57
N ASP A 33 6.70 0.77 12.47
CA ASP A 33 5.70 1.05 13.49
C ASP A 33 5.40 2.57 13.57
N THR A 34 5.82 3.31 12.54
CA THR A 34 5.71 4.77 12.48
C THR A 34 4.24 5.20 12.36
N GLY A 35 3.83 6.16 13.19
CA GLY A 35 2.47 6.73 13.17
C GLY A 35 1.38 5.86 13.83
N SER A 36 1.69 4.61 14.21
CA SER A 36 0.81 3.72 14.97
C SER A 36 1.63 2.76 15.84
N PRO A 37 2.24 3.25 16.93
CA PRO A 37 3.19 2.46 17.72
C PRO A 37 2.52 1.31 18.48
N GLY A 38 3.18 0.14 18.52
CA GLY A 38 2.79 -1.03 19.32
C GLY A 38 3.38 -2.36 18.85
N ALA A 39 3.62 -2.52 17.54
CA ALA A 39 4.29 -3.66 16.94
C ALA A 39 4.45 -3.42 15.44
N VAL A 40 5.56 -3.88 14.83
CA VAL A 40 5.73 -3.78 13.38
C VAL A 40 4.57 -4.46 12.63
N HIS A 41 3.87 -3.69 11.80
CA HIS A 41 2.74 -4.17 11.01
C HIS A 41 2.60 -3.40 9.70
N LEU A 42 1.79 -3.93 8.78
CA LEU A 42 1.46 -3.27 7.52
C LEU A 42 0.04 -2.72 7.56
N HIS A 43 -0.11 -1.43 7.30
CA HIS A 43 -1.38 -0.86 6.90
C HIS A 43 -1.45 -0.85 5.37
N PHE A 44 -2.42 -1.58 4.80
CA PHE A 44 -2.57 -1.73 3.36
C PHE A 44 -3.98 -1.34 2.95
N GLU A 45 -4.08 -0.48 1.92
CA GLU A 45 -5.37 -0.13 1.33
C GLU A 45 -5.37 -0.32 -0.18
N TYR A 46 -6.56 -0.61 -0.71
CA TYR A 46 -6.84 -0.63 -2.13
C TYR A 46 -7.95 0.37 -2.46
N TRP A 47 -7.63 1.35 -3.31
CA TRP A 47 -8.51 2.44 -3.72
C TRP A 47 -8.98 2.20 -5.14
N ALA A 48 -10.16 1.61 -5.31
CA ALA A 48 -10.64 1.12 -6.60
C ALA A 48 -10.77 2.23 -7.67
N SER A 49 -11.15 3.45 -7.28
CA SER A 49 -11.29 4.60 -8.19
C SER A 49 -10.13 5.60 -8.11
N GLY A 50 -9.10 5.29 -7.32
CA GLY A 50 -7.87 6.08 -7.20
C GLY A 50 -7.90 7.26 -6.22
N GLY A 51 -8.99 7.45 -5.48
CA GLY A 51 -9.05 8.38 -4.34
C GLY A 51 -9.14 7.64 -3.00
N GLU A 52 -8.64 8.24 -1.92
CA GLU A 52 -8.64 7.66 -0.57
C GLU A 52 -10.05 7.31 -0.07
N SER A 53 -11.04 8.18 -0.33
CA SER A 53 -12.45 7.92 0.00
C SER A 53 -13.07 6.73 -0.74
N ALA A 54 -12.34 6.09 -1.66
CA ALA A 54 -12.74 4.90 -2.38
C ALA A 54 -11.99 3.64 -1.93
N ALA A 55 -11.41 3.66 -0.72
CA ALA A 55 -10.92 2.46 -0.07
C ALA A 55 -12.04 1.42 0.08
N VAL A 56 -11.75 0.18 -0.31
CA VAL A 56 -12.64 -0.98 -0.17
C VAL A 56 -11.89 -2.13 0.49
N ASP A 57 -12.61 -3.13 1.01
CA ASP A 57 -12.00 -4.36 1.53
C ASP A 57 -11.04 -4.96 0.47
N PRO A 58 -9.72 -5.06 0.76
CA PRO A 58 -8.76 -5.60 -0.19
C PRO A 58 -8.81 -7.13 -0.29
N ALA A 59 -9.42 -7.84 0.65
CA ALA A 59 -9.38 -9.30 0.70
C ALA A 59 -9.92 -9.99 -0.56
N PRO A 60 -11.03 -9.55 -1.19
CA PRO A 60 -11.47 -10.10 -2.47
C PRO A 60 -10.49 -9.91 -3.62
N LEU A 61 -9.68 -8.85 -3.62
CA LEU A 61 -8.63 -8.62 -4.61
C LEU A 61 -7.44 -9.54 -4.34
N LEU A 62 -6.96 -9.57 -3.10
CA LEU A 62 -5.80 -10.38 -2.70
C LEU A 62 -6.03 -11.87 -2.96
N ARG A 63 -7.24 -12.37 -2.65
CA ARG A 63 -7.64 -13.77 -2.93
C ARG A 63 -7.63 -14.15 -4.41
N ARG A 64 -7.64 -13.19 -5.34
CA ARG A 64 -7.54 -13.47 -6.79
C ARG A 64 -6.10 -13.39 -7.31
N LEU A 65 -5.22 -12.71 -6.58
CA LEU A 65 -3.84 -12.47 -6.99
C LEU A 65 -2.87 -13.52 -6.43
N CYS A 66 -3.29 -14.24 -5.37
CA CYS A 66 -2.61 -15.36 -4.73
C CYS A 66 -3.29 -16.68 -5.10
#